data_AF-A0A258DV70-F1
#
_entry.id   AF-A0A258DV70-F1
#
_cell.length_a   1.000
_cell.length_b   1.000
_cell.length_c   1.000
_cell.angle_alpha   90.00
_cell.angle_beta   90.00
_cell.angle_gamma   90.00
#
_symmetry.space_group_name_H-M   'P 1'
#
loop_
_entity.id
_entity.type
_entity.pdbx_description
1 polymer ?
#
loop_
_entity_poly.entity_id
_entity_poly.type
_entity_poly.pdbx_seq_one_letter_code
_entity_poly.pdbx_strand_id
1 'polypeptide(L)'
;MSILVYIEQAEGKVKKTSLEAVSFAAALTAQTGEGEVVALALGAVEHDELTAIGKAGASKVLHAADERLNAGVIQAHAAVVAQAFSTVGAKTLVLAKSSL
;
A
#
# COMPACT_ATOMS: atom_id res chain seq x y z
N MET A 1 -16.37 -0.48 -3.76
CA MET A 1 -15.54 -0.10 -2.60
C MET A 1 -14.21 -0.79 -2.77
N SER A 2 -13.12 -0.08 -2.51
CA SER A 2 -11.76 -0.58 -2.69
C SER A 2 -11.16 -1.06 -1.37
N ILE A 3 -10.18 -1.96 -1.46
CA ILE A 3 -9.29 -2.28 -0.35
C ILE A 3 -8.01 -1.47 -0.57
N LEU A 4 -7.63 -0.65 0.42
CA LEU A 4 -6.33 0.03 0.44
C LEU A 4 -5.30 -0.87 1.12
N VAL A 5 -4.12 -1.01 0.52
CA VAL A 5 -2.99 -1.73 1.10
C VAL A 5 -1.85 -0.76 1.35
N TYR A 6 -1.39 -0.66 2.60
CA TYR A 6 -0.20 0.13 2.94
C TYR A 6 1.06 -0.65 2.58
N ILE A 7 1.95 -0.03 1.80
CA ILE A 7 3.21 -0.63 1.36
C ILE A 7 4.35 -0.02 2.15
N GLU A 8 4.98 -0.86 2.98
CA GLU A 8 6.23 -0.52 3.60
C GLU A 8 7.41 -0.85 2.67
N GLN A 9 8.38 0.05 2.66
CA GLN A 9 9.64 -0.08 1.96
C GLN A 9 10.81 0.16 2.91
N ALA A 10 11.98 -0.37 2.55
CA ALA A 10 13.25 0.02 3.13
C ALA A 10 14.24 0.25 1.99
N GLU A 11 14.91 1.41 1.99
CA GLU A 11 15.93 1.77 1.01
C GLU A 11 15.44 1.64 -0.45
N GLY A 12 14.20 2.01 -0.72
CA GLY A 12 13.62 1.93 -2.07
C GLY A 12 13.04 0.57 -2.44
N LYS A 13 13.24 -0.45 -1.60
CA LYS A 13 12.78 -1.83 -1.82
C LYS A 13 11.52 -2.14 -1.04
N VAL A 14 10.55 -2.77 -1.69
CA VAL A 14 9.29 -3.14 -1.03
C VAL A 14 9.54 -4.33 -0.12
N LYS A 15 9.09 -4.25 1.14
CA LYS A 15 9.18 -5.39 2.05
C LYS A 15 8.30 -6.54 1.53
N LYS A 16 8.82 -7.77 1.61
CA LYS A 16 8.09 -8.98 1.18
C LYS A 16 6.72 -9.12 1.85
N THR A 17 6.62 -8.75 3.12
CA THR A 17 5.36 -8.78 3.87
C THR A 17 4.32 -7.80 3.31
N SER A 18 4.73 -6.69 2.70
CA SER A 18 3.83 -5.79 1.97
C SER A 18 3.25 -6.47 0.72
N LEU A 19 4.06 -7.26 -0.01
CA LEU A 19 3.58 -8.03 -1.16
C LEU A 19 2.60 -9.12 -0.72
N GLU A 20 2.89 -9.81 0.38
CA GLU A 20 1.97 -10.80 0.98
C GLU A 20 0.65 -10.14 1.41
N ALA A 21 0.67 -8.92 1.95
CA ALA A 21 -0.51 -8.15 2.28
C ALA A 21 -1.35 -7.78 1.04
N VAL A 22 -0.70 -7.47 -0.09
CA VAL A 22 -1.39 -7.23 -1.37
C VAL A 22 -2.06 -8.52 -1.87
N SER A 23 -1.36 -9.65 -1.84
CA SER A 23 -1.94 -10.93 -2.26
C SER A 23 -3.08 -11.37 -1.35
N PHE A 24 -2.98 -11.12 -0.05
CA PHE A 24 -4.07 -11.33 0.90
C PHE A 24 -5.28 -10.45 0.55
N ALA A 25 -5.07 -9.15 0.31
CA ALA A 25 -6.14 -8.24 -0.08
C ALA A 25 -6.82 -8.69 -1.39
N ALA A 26 -6.06 -9.18 -2.37
CA ALA A 26 -6.59 -9.71 -3.62
C ALA A 26 -7.46 -10.96 -3.42
N ALA A 27 -7.16 -11.80 -2.43
CA ALA A 27 -8.02 -12.93 -2.06
C ALA A 27 -9.23 -12.50 -1.22
N LEU A 28 -9.10 -11.41 -0.44
CA LEU A 28 -10.14 -10.90 0.46
C LEU A 28 -11.31 -10.25 -0.31
N THR A 29 -11.06 -9.63 -1.45
CA THR A 29 -12.10 -9.03 -2.31
C THR A 29 -13.20 -10.04 -2.64
N ALA A 30 -12.83 -11.28 -2.97
CA ALA A 30 -13.76 -12.37 -3.28
C ALA A 30 -14.67 -12.76 -2.09
N GLN A 31 -14.21 -12.57 -0.85
CA GLN A 31 -14.97 -12.91 0.35
C GLN A 31 -15.86 -11.77 0.85
N THR A 32 -15.44 -10.53 0.58
CA THR A 32 -16.08 -9.31 1.09
C THR A 32 -16.99 -8.63 0.05
N GLY A 33 -16.91 -9.04 -1.22
CA GLY A 33 -17.57 -8.36 -2.33
C GLY A 33 -16.96 -7.00 -2.64
N GLU A 34 -15.78 -6.68 -2.08
CA GLU A 34 -15.03 -5.49 -2.42
C GLU A 34 -14.37 -5.63 -3.80
N GLY A 35 -14.12 -4.52 -4.47
CA GLY A 35 -13.71 -4.49 -5.88
C GLY A 35 -12.20 -4.46 -6.05
N GLU A 36 -11.65 -3.26 -6.26
CA GLU A 36 -10.24 -3.07 -6.58
C GLU A 36 -9.34 -3.13 -5.33
N VAL A 37 -8.14 -3.69 -5.49
CA VAL A 37 -7.04 -3.56 -4.53
C VAL A 37 -6.16 -2.40 -4.97
N VAL A 38 -6.10 -1.36 -4.14
CA VAL A 38 -5.23 -0.20 -4.35
C VAL A 38 -4.07 -0.27 -3.37
N ALA A 39 -2.85 -0.26 -3.87
CA ALA A 39 -1.65 -0.21 -3.05
C ALA A 39 -1.16 1.24 -2.90
N LEU A 40 -0.69 1.61 -1.71
CA LEU A 40 -0.11 2.92 -1.41
C LEU A 40 1.37 2.76 -1.04
N ALA A 41 2.24 3.17 -1.94
CA ALA A 41 3.68 3.28 -1.74
C ALA A 41 4.06 4.69 -1.31
N LEU A 42 4.85 4.82 -0.25
CA LEU A 42 5.31 6.09 0.30
C LEU A 42 6.82 6.25 0.19
N GLY A 43 7.26 7.48 -0.11
CA GLY A 43 8.67 7.83 -0.18
C GLY A 43 9.35 7.35 -1.45
N ALA A 44 10.66 7.17 -1.38
CA ALA A 44 11.45 6.63 -2.46
C ALA A 44 11.15 5.13 -2.61
N VAL A 45 10.64 4.74 -3.78
CA VAL A 45 10.41 3.34 -4.16
C VAL A 45 10.90 3.19 -5.59
N GLU A 46 11.70 2.16 -5.84
CA GLU A 46 12.23 1.89 -7.17
C GLU A 46 11.11 1.48 -8.14
N HIS A 47 11.27 1.80 -9.42
CA HIS A 47 10.23 1.52 -10.42
C HIS A 47 9.88 0.03 -10.56
N ASP A 48 10.89 -0.84 -10.49
CA ASP A 48 10.70 -2.29 -10.57
C ASP A 48 9.93 -2.84 -9.37
N GLU A 49 10.05 -2.19 -8.21
CA GLU A 49 9.34 -2.55 -6.99
C GLU A 49 7.86 -2.17 -7.09
N LEU A 50 7.53 -1.03 -7.74
CA LEU A 50 6.14 -0.68 -8.07
C LEU A 50 5.50 -1.73 -8.99
N THR A 51 6.28 -2.27 -9.93
CA THR A 51 5.84 -3.37 -10.81
C THR A 51 5.60 -4.66 -10.02
N ALA A 52 6.43 -4.97 -9.02
CA ALA A 52 6.26 -6.13 -8.15
C ALA A 52 4.95 -6.07 -7.34
N ILE A 53 4.55 -4.88 -6.88
CA ILE A 53 3.25 -4.67 -6.20
C ILE A 53 2.08 -5.03 -7.12
N GLY A 54 2.11 -4.61 -8.39
CA GLY A 54 1.10 -4.97 -9.38
C GLY A 54 1.02 -6.49 -9.60
N LYS A 55 2.18 -7.15 -9.76
CA LYS A 55 2.27 -8.62 -9.89
C LYS A 55 1.72 -9.37 -8.67
N ALA A 56 1.80 -8.78 -7.48
CA ALA A 56 1.26 -9.37 -6.25
C ALA A 56 -0.28 -9.30 -6.15
N GLY A 57 -0.96 -8.56 -7.02
CA GLY A 57 -2.42 -8.50 -7.10
C GLY A 57 -3.03 -7.10 -6.97
N ALA A 58 -2.22 -6.04 -6.89
CA ALA A 58 -2.74 -4.67 -6.89
C ALA A 58 -3.26 -4.28 -8.28
N SER A 59 -4.50 -3.77 -8.35
CA SER A 59 -5.08 -3.25 -9.59
C SER A 59 -4.61 -1.82 -9.89
N LYS A 60 -4.16 -1.10 -8.85
CA LYS A 60 -3.66 0.27 -8.93
C LYS A 60 -2.61 0.51 -7.86
N VAL A 61 -1.56 1.26 -8.20
CA VAL A 61 -0.53 1.68 -7.26
C VAL A 61 -0.54 3.21 -7.18
N LEU A 62 -0.83 3.75 -6.01
CA LEU A 62 -0.62 5.16 -5.67
C LEU A 62 0.78 5.30 -5.11
N HIS A 63 1.56 6.21 -5.66
CA HIS A 63 2.92 6.49 -5.19
C HIS A 63 3.04 7.93 -4.72
N ALA A 64 3.14 8.12 -3.40
CA ALA A 64 3.47 9.41 -2.81
C ALA A 64 5.00 9.53 -2.72
N ALA A 65 5.62 9.99 -3.81
CA ALA A 65 7.08 10.04 -3.98
C ALA A 65 7.77 11.21 -3.23
N ASP A 66 7.27 11.59 -2.06
CA ASP A 66 7.83 12.67 -1.24
C ASP A 66 8.94 12.13 -0.34
N GLU A 67 10.18 12.61 -0.51
CA GLU A 67 11.34 12.14 0.24
C GLU A 67 11.21 12.34 1.76
N ARG A 68 10.35 13.26 2.23
CA ARG A 68 10.07 13.44 3.66
C ARG A 68 9.45 12.20 4.30
N LEU A 69 8.80 11.35 3.50
CA LEU A 69 8.24 10.08 3.93
C LEU A 69 9.30 8.96 4.07
N ASN A 70 10.56 9.22 3.73
CA ASN A 70 11.65 8.27 4.00
C ASN A 70 12.13 8.30 5.46
N ALA A 71 11.79 9.36 6.20
CA ALA A 71 12.26 9.57 7.57
C ALA A 71 11.54 8.72 8.63
N GLY A 72 10.57 7.88 8.23
CA GLY A 72 9.83 7.01 9.15
C GLY A 72 8.94 7.76 10.15
N VAL A 73 8.53 8.99 9.82
CA VAL A 73 7.67 9.80 10.69
C VAL A 73 6.24 9.26 10.63
N ILE A 74 5.86 8.49 11.66
CA ILE A 74 4.57 7.76 11.73
C ILE A 74 3.36 8.66 11.46
N GLN A 75 3.35 9.88 12.01
CA GLN A 75 2.24 10.82 11.82
C GLN A 75 2.09 11.28 10.36
N ALA A 76 3.21 11.46 9.64
CA ALA A 76 3.17 11.82 8.23
C ALA A 76 2.62 10.65 7.38
N HIS A 77 3.03 9.42 7.69
CA HIS A 77 2.52 8.22 7.03
C HIS A 77 1.01 8.06 7.27
N ALA A 78 0.58 8.18 8.53
CA ALA A 78 -0.83 8.09 8.90
C ALA A 78 -1.69 9.14 8.18
N ALA A 79 -1.20 10.37 8.04
CA ALA A 79 -1.90 11.42 7.31
C ALA A 79 -2.06 11.08 5.81
N VAL A 80 -1.00 10.58 5.16
CA VAL A 80 -1.08 10.18 3.75
C VAL A 80 -1.97 8.95 3.55
N VAL A 81 -1.90 7.98 4.45
CA VAL A 81 -2.78 6.80 4.44
C VAL A 81 -4.24 7.22 4.59
N ALA A 82 -4.57 8.10 5.54
CA ALA A 82 -5.91 8.61 5.74
C ALA A 82 -6.44 9.35 4.49
N GLN A 83 -5.60 10.22 3.91
CA GLN A 83 -5.96 10.93 2.69
C GLN A 83 -6.21 9.96 1.53
N ALA A 84 -5.32 9.00 1.30
CA ALA A 84 -5.47 8.01 0.24
C ALA A 84 -6.73 7.16 0.43
N PHE A 85 -6.99 6.70 1.66
CA PHE A 85 -8.15 5.89 2.02
C PHE A 85 -9.46 6.60 1.68
N SER A 86 -9.57 7.90 2.03
CA SER A 86 -10.73 8.72 1.64
C SER A 86 -10.79 8.96 0.13
N THR A 87 -9.67 9.29 -0.52
CA THR A 87 -9.62 9.60 -1.96
C THR A 87 -10.07 8.42 -2.83
N VAL A 88 -9.69 7.19 -2.47
CA VAL A 88 -10.05 5.99 -3.25
C VAL A 88 -11.38 5.37 -2.83
N GLY A 89 -12.07 5.96 -1.83
CA GLY A 89 -13.31 5.41 -1.28
C GLY A 89 -13.12 3.99 -0.73
N ALA A 90 -12.00 3.74 -0.06
CA ALA A 90 -11.71 2.44 0.53
C ALA A 90 -12.63 2.17 1.73
N LYS A 91 -12.95 0.90 1.94
CA LYS A 91 -13.69 0.44 3.14
C LYS A 91 -12.80 -0.38 4.06
N THR A 92 -11.82 -1.06 3.50
CA THR A 92 -10.87 -1.91 4.23
C THR A 92 -9.45 -1.41 4.02
N LEU A 93 -8.68 -1.31 5.11
CA LEU A 93 -7.24 -1.05 5.10
C LEU A 93 -6.52 -2.33 5.51
N VAL A 94 -5.58 -2.79 4.68
CA VAL A 94 -4.69 -3.91 4.98
C VAL A 94 -3.27 -3.39 5.13
N LEU A 95 -2.60 -3.85 6.17
CA LEU A 95 -1.20 -3.58 6.43
C LEU A 95 -0.53 -4.83 7.00
N ALA A 96 0.72 -5.06 6.63
CA ALA A 96 1.52 -6.09 7.27
C ALA A 96 1.78 -5.71 8.73
N LYS A 97 1.86 -6.72 9.61
CA LYS A 97 2.39 -6.51 10.95
C LYS A 97 3.85 -6.08 10.83
N SER A 98 4.13 -4.82 11.16
CA SER A 98 5.47 -4.25 11.10
C SER A 98 5.83 -3.48 12.36
N SER A 99 7.06 -3.03 12.42
CA SER A 99 7.68 -2.25 13.48
C SER A 99 7.54 -0.73 13.30
N LEU A 100 7.01 -0.28 12.16
CA LEU A 100 6.63 1.13 11.92
C LEU A 100 5.19 1.41 12.34
#